data_AF-A0A0R1LP83-F1
#
_entry.id   AF-A0A0R1LP83-F1
#
_cell.length_a   1.000
_cell.length_b   1.000
_cell.length_c   1.000
_cell.angle_alpha   90.00
_cell.angle_beta   90.00
_cell.angle_gamma   90.00
#
_symmetry.space_group_name_H-M   'P 1'
#
loop_
_entity.id
_entity.type
_entity.pdbx_description
1 polymer ?
#
loop_
_entity_poly.entity_id
_entity_poly.type
_entity_poly.pdbx_seq_one_letter_code
_entity_poly.pdbx_strand_id
1 'polypeptide(L)'
;MKSLSQVKVTLWGVRLVYVMVLVWVIADLWRLNSDPRISGTLFFLIGFPAVYLENQREKLEPAYGETLGCTLWRFLLFPWFLVM
;
A
#
# COMPACT_ATOMS: atom_id res chain seq x y z
N MET A 1 12.93 19.30 0.27
CA MET A 1 11.54 18.91 -0.07
C MET A 1 11.60 18.05 -1.33
N LYS A 2 11.07 16.83 -1.34
CA LYS A 2 11.02 16.01 -2.57
C LYS A 2 10.04 16.65 -3.55
N SER A 3 10.35 16.65 -4.84
CA SER A 3 9.44 17.23 -5.84
C SER A 3 8.17 16.37 -5.97
N LEU A 4 7.03 16.99 -6.27
CA LEU A 4 5.75 16.30 -6.48
C LEU A 4 5.88 15.15 -7.49
N SER A 5 6.67 15.35 -8.55
CA SER A 5 6.99 14.33 -9.55
C SER A 5 7.68 13.10 -8.94
N GLN A 6 8.70 13.30 -8.10
CA GLN A 6 9.40 12.20 -7.43
C GLN A 6 8.48 11.40 -6.50
N VAL A 7 7.60 12.09 -5.76
CA VAL A 7 6.61 11.44 -4.89
C VAL A 7 5.63 10.61 -5.72
N LYS A 8 5.12 11.14 -6.83
CA LYS A 8 4.21 10.41 -7.73
C LYS A 8 4.85 9.14 -8.30
N VAL A 9 6.09 9.21 -8.80
CA VAL A 9 6.82 8.06 -9.35
C VAL A 9 7.08 7.01 -8.28
N THR A 10 7.57 7.44 -7.11
CA THR A 10 7.86 6.52 -6.00
C THR A 10 6.59 5.86 -5.48
N LEU A 11 5.50 6.61 -5.37
CA LEU A 11 4.21 6.11 -4.95
C LEU A 11 3.69 5.03 -5.92
N TRP A 12 3.80 5.26 -7.22
CA TRP A 12 3.42 4.26 -8.22
C TRP A 12 4.24 2.96 -8.09
N GLY A 13 5.55 3.06 -7.88
CA GLY A 13 6.39 1.88 -7.64
C GLY A 13 5.97 1.13 -6.38
N VAL A 14 5.74 1.83 -5.27
CA VAL A 14 5.31 1.22 -4.00
C VAL A 14 3.93 0.58 -4.13
N ARG A 15 2.98 1.23 -4.83
CA ARG A 15 1.65 0.67 -5.11
C ARG A 15 1.72 -0.64 -5.88
N LEU A 16 2.57 -0.71 -6.90
CA LEU A 16 2.76 -1.91 -7.70
C LEU A 16 3.32 -3.05 -6.84
N VAL A 17 4.35 -2.78 -6.05
CA VAL A 17 4.93 -3.76 -5.11
C VAL A 17 3.89 -4.20 -4.07
N TYR A 18 3.11 -3.26 -3.53
CA TYR A 18 2.06 -3.54 -2.56
C TYR A 18 1.00 -4.50 -3.12
N VAL A 19 0.54 -4.28 -4.37
CA VAL A 19 -0.43 -5.16 -5.04
C VAL A 19 0.16 -6.54 -5.31
N MET A 20 1.41 -6.62 -5.75
CA MET A 20 2.07 -7.92 -5.96
C MET A 20 2.16 -8.72 -4.66
N VAL A 21 2.53 -8.07 -3.56
CA VAL A 21 2.63 -8.73 -2.25
C VAL A 21 1.25 -9.07 -1.69
N LEU A 22 0.22 -8.24 -1.93
CA LEU A 22 -1.16 -8.58 -1.59
C LEU A 22 -1.62 -9.87 -2.29
N VAL A 23 -1.36 -9.98 -3.60
CA VAL A 23 -1.70 -11.18 -4.38
C VAL A 23 -0.94 -12.39 -3.86
N TRP A 24 0.34 -12.22 -3.49
CA TRP A 24 1.12 -13.30 -2.88
C TRP A 24 0.56 -13.73 -1.52
N VAL A 25 0.21 -12.80 -0.63
CA VAL A 25 -0.46 -13.12 0.64
C VAL A 25 -1.75 -13.91 0.41
N ILE A 26 -2.58 -13.48 -0.55
CA ILE A 26 -3.82 -14.20 -0.88
C ILE A 26 -3.49 -15.62 -1.37
N ALA A 27 -2.49 -15.78 -2.24
CA ALA A 27 -2.07 -17.10 -2.73
C ALA A 27 -1.53 -18.01 -1.61
N ASP A 28 -0.72 -17.46 -0.69
CA ASP A 28 -0.20 -18.19 0.47
C ASP A 28 -1.30 -18.58 1.45
N LEU A 29 -2.31 -17.73 1.65
CA LEU A 29 -3.48 -18.04 2.49
C LEU A 29 -4.34 -19.16 1.91
N TRP A 30 -4.50 -19.21 0.58
CA TRP A 30 -5.25 -20.26 -0.11
C TRP A 30 -4.50 -21.59 -0.14
N ARG A 31 -3.18 -21.54 0.01
CA ARG A 31 -2.33 -22.72 0.04
C ARG A 31 -2.25 -23.24 1.47
N LEU A 32 -3.05 -24.26 1.78
CA LEU A 32 -3.20 -24.95 3.08
C LEU A 32 -1.90 -25.41 3.80
N ASN A 33 -0.73 -25.26 3.17
CA ASN A 33 0.55 -25.76 3.67
C ASN A 33 1.70 -24.73 3.62
N SER A 34 1.42 -23.46 3.33
CA SER A 34 2.40 -22.37 3.46
C SER A 34 2.31 -21.70 4.81
N ASP A 35 3.44 -21.24 5.34
CA ASP A 35 3.47 -20.34 6.49
C ASP A 35 3.25 -18.89 5.99
N PRO A 36 2.04 -18.30 6.19
CA PRO A 36 1.73 -16.97 5.68
C PRO A 36 2.43 -15.86 6.48
N ARG A 37 3.21 -16.18 7.52
CA ARG A 37 3.91 -15.18 8.35
C ARG A 37 4.89 -14.34 7.53
N ILE A 38 5.60 -14.94 6.58
CA ILE A 38 6.60 -14.23 5.78
C ILE A 38 5.91 -13.24 4.84
N SER A 39 4.94 -13.70 4.06
CA SER A 39 4.18 -12.85 3.13
C SER A 39 3.35 -11.80 3.87
N GLY A 40 2.72 -12.16 4.98
CA GLY A 40 1.99 -11.22 5.84
C GLY A 40 2.90 -10.15 6.47
N THR A 41 4.09 -10.51 6.93
CA THR A 41 5.07 -9.55 7.48
C THR A 41 5.58 -8.60 6.40
N LEU A 42 5.89 -9.12 5.20
CA LEU A 42 6.30 -8.28 4.08
C LEU A 42 5.18 -7.32 3.66
N PHE A 43 3.95 -7.80 3.60
CA PHE A 43 2.78 -6.97 3.30
C PHE A 43 2.61 -5.84 4.31
N PHE A 44 2.74 -6.15 5.61
CA PHE A 44 2.71 -5.17 6.68
C PHE A 44 3.82 -4.12 6.53
N LEU A 45 5.06 -4.54 6.29
CA LEU A 45 6.21 -3.65 6.15
C LEU A 45 6.09 -2.71 4.94
N ILE A 46 5.53 -3.18 3.83
CA ILE A 46 5.32 -2.38 2.60
C ILE A 46 4.12 -1.43 2.74
N GLY A 47 3.17 -1.74 3.62
CA GLY A 47 2.05 -0.85 3.95
C GLY A 47 2.50 0.51 4.51
N PHE A 48 3.52 0.55 5.38
CA PHE A 48 4.03 1.80 5.96
C PHE A 48 4.53 2.82 4.93
N PRO A 49 5.48 2.48 4.02
CA PRO A 49 5.93 3.44 3.01
C PRO A 49 4.81 3.84 2.05
N ALA A 50 3.85 2.94 1.76
CA ALA A 50 2.69 3.27 0.94
C ALA A 50 1.81 4.35 1.60
N VAL A 51 1.44 4.16 2.87
CA VAL A 51 0.67 5.14 3.66
C VAL A 51 1.42 6.46 3.77
N TYR A 52 2.73 6.41 4.04
CA TYR A 52 3.56 7.60 4.12
C TYR A 52 3.55 8.40 2.80
N LEU A 53 3.73 7.73 1.66
CA LEU A 53 3.76 8.39 0.35
C LEU A 53 2.40 8.91 -0.09
N GLU A 54 1.30 8.23 0.23
CA GLU A 54 -0.06 8.76 0.02
C GLU A 54 -0.27 10.05 0.81
N ASN A 55 0.09 10.06 2.09
CA ASN A 55 -0.01 11.26 2.94
C ASN A 55 0.89 12.40 2.44
N GLN A 56 2.09 12.10 1.92
CA GLN A 56 2.96 13.12 1.31
C GLN A 56 2.35 13.68 0.03
N ARG A 57 1.71 12.84 -0.79
CA ARG A 57 1.03 13.29 -2.01
C ARG A 57 -0.15 14.18 -1.69
N GLU A 58 -1.00 13.81 -0.73
CA GLU A 58 -2.13 14.65 -0.28
C GLU A 58 -1.67 16.01 0.25
N LYS A 59 -0.57 16.06 1.00
CA LYS A 59 0.01 17.32 1.49
C LYS A 59 0.52 18.22 0.37
N LEU A 60 1.06 17.65 -0.70
CA LEU A 60 1.60 18.39 -1.84
C LEU A 60 0.53 18.73 -2.90
N GLU A 61 -0.56 17.96 -2.95
CA GLU A 61 -1.64 18.08 -3.92
C GLU A 61 -2.99 17.82 -3.21
N PRO A 62 -3.59 18.81 -2.53
CA PRO A 62 -4.82 18.61 -1.75
C PRO A 62 -6.00 18.09 -2.59
N ALA A 63 -6.09 18.52 -3.86
CA ALA A 63 -7.09 18.06 -4.81
C ALA A 63 -7.04 16.55 -5.08
N TYR A 64 -5.88 15.90 -4.85
CA TYR A 64 -5.78 14.45 -4.96
C TYR A 64 -6.56 13.73 -3.86
N GLY A 65 -6.65 14.32 -2.66
CA GLY A 65 -7.36 13.75 -1.51
C GLY A 65 -8.87 13.55 -1.74
N GLU A 66 -9.47 14.31 -2.66
CA GLU A 66 -10.90 14.21 -3.00
C GLU A 66 -11.17 13.20 -4.12
N THR A 67 -10.12 12.63 -4.73
CA THR A 67 -10.29 11.68 -5.83
C THR A 67 -10.69 10.30 -5.32
N LEU A 68 -11.55 9.60 -6.08
CA LEU A 68 -11.91 8.20 -5.80
C LEU A 68 -10.68 7.28 -5.68
N GLY A 69 -9.63 7.56 -6.46
CA GLY A 69 -8.38 6.82 -6.38
C GLY A 69 -7.71 6.93 -5.01
N CYS A 70 -7.67 8.12 -4.41
CA CYS A 70 -7.13 8.31 -3.07
C CYS A 70 -7.95 7.55 -2.03
N THR A 71 -9.28 7.63 -2.08
CA THR A 71 -10.17 6.88 -1.18
C THR A 71 -9.97 5.37 -1.29
N LEU A 72 -9.86 4.83 -2.51
CA LEU A 72 -9.58 3.42 -2.74
C LEU A 72 -8.24 2.98 -2.16
N TRP A 73 -7.18 3.79 -2.34
CA TRP A 73 -5.87 3.48 -1.77
C TRP A 73 -5.86 3.60 -0.25
N ARG A 74 -6.54 4.59 0.34
CA ARG A 74 -6.71 4.69 1.79
C ARG A 74 -7.43 3.48 2.37
N PHE A 75 -8.47 3.00 1.69
CA PHE A 75 -9.17 1.79 2.08
C PHE A 75 -8.23 0.58 1.96
N LEU A 76 -7.60 0.39 0.80
CA LEU A 76 -6.68 -0.72 0.54
C LEU A 76 -5.45 -0.72 1.48
N LEU A 77 -4.97 0.44 1.90
CA LEU A 77 -3.85 0.59 2.84
C LEU A 77 -4.30 0.67 4.30
N PHE A 78 -5.61 0.70 4.56
CA PHE A 78 -6.14 0.60 5.91
C PHE A 78 -5.59 -0.68 6.54
N PRO A 79 -5.24 -0.70 7.83
CA PRO A 79 -4.65 -1.87 8.45
C PRO A 79 -5.69 -2.97 8.62
N TRP A 80 -5.98 -3.71 7.53
CA TRP A 80 -6.83 -4.90 7.53
C TRP A 80 -6.32 -5.98 8.48
N PHE A 81 -5.00 -5.99 8.73
CA PHE A 81 -4.32 -6.90 9.65
C PHE A 81 -4.55 -6.57 11.14
N LEU A 82 -5.20 -5.44 11.48
CA LEU A 82 -5.74 -5.25 12.85
C LEU A 82 -7.07 -5.97 13.05
N VAL A 83 -7.71 -6.40 11.95
CA VAL A 83 -9.02 -7.06 11.95
C VAL A 83 -8.90 -8.57 11.72
N MET A 84 -7.78 -9.03 11.15
CA MET A 84 -7.37 -10.45 11.14
C MET A 84 -6.68 -10.83 12.44
#